data_AF-A0A428YY92-F1
#
_entry.id   AF-A0A428YY92-F1
#
_cell.length_a   1.000
_cell.length_b   1.000
_cell.length_c   1.000
_cell.angle_alpha   90.00
_cell.angle_beta   90.00
_cell.angle_gamma   90.00
#
_symmetry.space_group_name_H-M   'P 1'
#
loop_
_entity.id
_entity.type
_entity.pdbx_description
1 polymer ?
#
loop_
_entity_poly.entity_id
_entity_poly.type
_entity_poly.pdbx_seq_one_letter_code
_entity_poly.pdbx_strand_id
1 'polypeptide(L)' 'MRLLSMSRSVIYEQIRAGRLRSVTQGRTRLIPALAIQDYVQLLMRESGVEYDQAS' A
#
# COMPACT_ATOMS: atom_id res chain seq x y z
N MET A 1 -3.50 -4.28 -8.87
CA MET A 1 -2.36 -5.06 -8.33
C MET A 1 -2.95 -6.21 -7.54
N ARG A 2 -2.61 -7.48 -7.83
CA ARG A 2 -3.35 -8.63 -7.26
C ARG A 2 -3.28 -8.71 -5.72
N LEU A 3 -2.14 -8.34 -5.14
CA LEU A 3 -1.91 -8.45 -3.69
C LEU A 3 -2.75 -7.49 -2.83
N LEU A 4 -3.05 -6.28 -3.32
CA LEU A 4 -3.92 -5.33 -2.61
C LEU A 4 -5.38 -5.40 -3.06
N SER A 5 -5.71 -6.24 -4.06
CA SER A 5 -7.05 -6.36 -4.64
C SER A 5 -7.69 -5.02 -5.08
N MET A 6 -6.88 -4.01 -5.39
CA MET A 6 -7.32 -2.68 -5.84
C MET A 6 -7.11 -2.47 -7.33
N SER A 7 -8.00 -1.65 -7.92
CA SER A 7 -7.88 -1.17 -9.30
C SER A 7 -6.63 -0.31 -9.47
N ARG A 8 -6.16 -0.15 -10.72
CA ARG A 8 -4.99 0.69 -11.00
C ARG A 8 -5.25 2.15 -10.59
N SER A 9 -6.43 2.69 -10.88
CA SER A 9 -6.78 4.08 -10.54
C SER A 9 -6.70 4.32 -9.04
N VAL A 10 -7.27 3.43 -8.22
CA VAL A 10 -7.21 3.51 -6.76
C VAL A 10 -5.75 3.47 -6.27
N ILE A 11 -4.93 2.56 -6.81
CA ILE A 11 -3.50 2.51 -6.47
C ILE A 11 -2.79 3.84 -6.76
N TYR A 12 -3.05 4.47 -7.91
CA TYR A 12 -2.46 5.77 -8.25
C TYR A 12 -2.95 6.91 -7.37
N GLU A 13 -4.20 6.88 -6.93
CA GLU A 13 -4.73 7.84 -5.96
C GLU A 13 -4.00 7.72 -4.61
N GLN A 14 -3.79 6.51 -4.11
CA GLN A 14 -3.03 6.29 -2.86
C GLN A 14 -1.58 6.76 -2.99
N ILE A 15 -0.95 6.57 -4.16
CA ILE A 15 0.40 7.08 -4.44
C ILE A 15 0.41 8.61 -4.47
N ARG A 16 -0.56 9.23 -5.16
CA ARG A 16 -0.68 10.69 -5.25
C ARG A 16 -0.97 11.34 -3.89
N ALA A 17 -1.75 10.66 -3.06
CA ALA A 17 -2.03 11.06 -1.69
C ALA A 17 -0.86 10.82 -0.72
N GLY A 18 0.26 10.25 -1.18
CA GLY A 18 1.41 9.93 -0.33
C GLY A 18 1.20 8.76 0.63
N ARG A 19 0.04 8.10 0.58
CA ARG A 19 -0.33 6.97 1.45
C ARG A 19 0.39 5.69 1.06
N LEU A 20 0.54 5.46 -0.25
CA LEU A 20 1.28 4.31 -0.79
C LEU A 20 2.58 4.78 -1.45
N ARG A 21 3.71 4.46 -0.82
CA ARG A 21 5.02 4.81 -1.36
C ARG A 21 5.36 3.94 -2.56
N SER A 22 6.10 4.52 -3.51
CA SER A 22 6.55 3.82 -4.71
C SER A 22 7.93 4.30 -5.12
N VAL A 23 8.64 3.46 -5.88
CA VAL A 23 9.92 3.80 -6.51
C VAL A 23 9.77 3.70 -8.02
N THR A 24 10.45 4.58 -8.75
CA THR A 24 10.47 4.56 -10.22
C THR A 24 11.82 4.04 -10.68
N GLN A 25 11.81 3.00 -11.51
CA GLN A 25 13.01 2.47 -12.17
C GLN A 25 12.80 2.52 -13.69
N GLY A 26 13.50 3.46 -14.35
CA GLY A 26 13.27 3.76 -15.75
C GLY A 26 11.82 4.20 -16.01
N ARG A 27 11.11 3.45 -16.86
CA ARG A 27 9.69 3.70 -17.19
C ARG A 27 8.71 2.98 -16.25
N THR A 28 9.22 2.13 -15.35
CA THR A 28 8.40 1.25 -14.52
C THR A 28 8.26 1.82 -13.12
N ARG A 29 7.03 1.83 -12.61
CA ARG A 29 6.75 2.12 -11.20
C ARG A 29 6.62 0.82 -10.42
N LEU A 30 7.38 0.71 -9.34
CA LEU A 30 7.40 -0.45 -8.45
C LEU A 30 6.90 -0.05 -7.07
N ILE A 31 6.23 -0.98 -6.40
CA ILE A 31 5.81 -0.83 -5.00
C ILE A 31 6.71 -1.74 -4.17
N PRO A 32 7.63 -1.19 -3.35
CA PRO A 32 8.46 -2.00 -2.47
C PRO A 32 7.62 -2.82 -1.49
N ALA A 33 8.08 -4.01 -1.10
CA ALA A 33 7.39 -4.84 -0.10
C ALA A 33 7.12 -4.09 1.22
N LEU A 34 8.11 -3.34 1.70
CA LEU A 34 7.95 -2.50 2.90
C LEU A 34 6.88 -1.41 2.74
N ALA A 35 6.68 -0.88 1.54
CA ALA A 35 5.62 0.11 1.28
C ALA A 35 4.22 -0.52 1.36
N ILE A 36 4.08 -1.80 0.99
CA ILE A 36 2.83 -2.54 1.13
C ILE A 36 2.54 -2.76 2.61
N GLN A 37 3.54 -3.20 3.39
CA GLN A 37 3.40 -3.41 4.83
C GLN A 37 2.98 -2.12 5.56
N ASP A 38 3.69 -1.02 5.33
CA ASP A 38 3.37 0.27 5.95
C ASP A 38 1.97 0.77 5.56
N TYR A 39 1.56 0.53 4.32
CA TYR A 39 0.23 0.90 3.84
C TYR A 39 -0.88 0.07 4.50
N VAL A 40 -0.70 -1.24 4.63
CA VAL A 40 -1.65 -2.10 5.35
C VAL A 40 -1.74 -1.71 6.82
N GLN A 41 -0.60 -1.45 7.46
CA GLN A 41 -0.56 -0.98 8.85
C GLN A 41 -1.26 0.38 9.03
N LEU A 42 -1.11 1.29 8.08
CA LEU A 42 -1.87 2.54 8.06
C LEU A 42 -3.38 2.27 8.01
N LEU A 43 -3.83 1.40 7.10
CA LEU A 43 -5.25 1.06 6.97
C LEU A 43 -5.82 0.41 8.22
N MET A 44 -5.08 -0.50 8.86
CA MET A 44 -5.47 -1.15 10.12
C MET A 44 -5.68 -0.15 11.25
N ARG A 45 -4.74 0.79 11.42
CA ARG A 45 -4.86 1.87 12.41
C ARG A 45 -6.08 2.76 12.14
N GLU A 46 -6.32 3.12 10.88
CA GLU A 46 -7.46 3.98 10.51
C GLU A 46 -8.81 3.26 10.64
N SER A 47 -8.87 1.95 10.41
CA SER A 47 -10.09 1.17 10.60
C SER A 47 -10.36 0.84 12.08
N GLY A 48 -9.42 1.17 12.99
CA GLY A 48 -9.50 0.78 14.39
C GLY A 48 -9.44 -0.73 14.60
N VAL A 49 -8.88 -1.47 13.63
CA VAL A 49 -8.75 -2.93 13.70
C VAL A 49 -7.31 -3.25 14.06
N GLU A 50 -7.09 -3.66 15.30
CA GLU A 50 -5.88 -4.38 15.66
C GLU A 50 -6.07 -5.84 15.27
N TYR A 51 -5.42 -6.25 14.19
CA TYR A 51 -5.17 -7.67 13.98
C TYR A 51 -4.07 -8.04 14.97
N ASP A 52 -4.43 -8.89 15.93
CA ASP A 52 -3.44 -9.52 16.79
C ASP A 52 -2.38 -10.15 15.88
N GLN A 53 -1.09 -9.86 16.15
CA GLN A 53 0.01 -10.43 15.36
C GLN A 53 -0.02 -11.94 15.62
N ALA A 54 -0.79 -12.67 14.81
CA ALA A 54 -0.96 -14.11 14.96
C ALA A 54 0.44 -14.76 15.03
N SER A 55 0.63 -15.46 16.14
CA SER A 55 1.83 -16.18 16.57
C SER A 55 2.32 -17.21 15.56
#